data_AF-A0A7S0CSR1-F1
#
_entry.id   AF-A0A7S0CSR1-F1
#
_cell.length_a   1.000
_cell.length_b   1.000
_cell.length_c   1.000
_cell.angle_alpha   90.00
_cell.angle_beta   90.00
_cell.angle_gamma   90.00
#
_symmetry.space_group_name_H-M   'P 1'
#
loop_
_entity.id
_entity.type
_entity.pdbx_description
1 polymer ?
#
loop_
_entity_poly.entity_id
_entity_poly.type
_entity_poly.pdbx_seq_one_letter_code
_entity_poly.pdbx_strand_id
1 'polypeptide(L)'
;WFLPWPIDALMDVSNKFVAGEQKGFRLEGDEGVDKKVALYIAKVHDMITKSCDQYYDQFRRRVFVTPKSYLSYIMFYKAKYMQKLREISKKESDVTLGLEKLAEAEKQVEALKKELAIKGKEVAQAKRETEEVVRRVNEGQRKADIKMAAAEKVQQKANETAGQIEAERQAANKLLEAAMPFVRAAEKAAAKVNPEDIRNIMSLIKPPEIIQRVLDCV
;
A
#
# COMPACT_ATOMS: atom_id res chain seq x y z
N TRP A 1 34.85 1.88 83.62
CA TRP A 1 35.73 1.38 82.56
C TRP A 1 34.85 0.96 81.38
N PHE A 2 35.21 1.29 80.14
CA PHE A 2 34.43 0.91 78.95
C PHE A 2 35.01 -0.35 78.32
N LEU A 3 34.22 -1.41 78.28
CA LEU A 3 34.55 -2.68 77.62
C LEU A 3 34.29 -2.58 76.10
N PRO A 4 35.00 -3.39 75.28
CA PRO A 4 34.59 -3.64 73.90
C PRO A 4 33.15 -4.14 73.84
N TRP A 5 32.45 -3.85 72.74
CA TRP A 5 31.05 -4.26 72.62
C TRP A 5 30.94 -5.79 72.54
N PRO A 6 30.16 -6.43 73.44
CA PRO A 6 29.90 -7.86 73.34
C PRO A 6 29.08 -8.16 72.08
N ILE A 7 29.10 -9.43 71.67
CA ILE A 7 28.39 -9.88 70.46
C ILE A 7 26.89 -9.57 70.51
N ASP A 8 26.28 -9.65 71.71
CA ASP A 8 24.87 -9.33 71.92
C ASP A 8 24.57 -7.85 71.62
N ALA A 9 25.45 -6.94 72.06
CA ALA A 9 25.31 -5.52 71.75
C ALA A 9 25.50 -5.22 70.26
N LEU A 10 26.44 -5.90 69.59
CA LEU A 10 26.62 -5.79 68.14
C LEU A 10 25.39 -6.31 67.39
N MET A 11 24.79 -7.40 67.86
CA MET A 11 23.59 -7.99 67.31
C MET A 11 22.39 -7.05 67.46
N ASP A 12 22.16 -6.49 68.64
CA ASP A 12 21.09 -5.51 68.88
C ASP A 12 21.21 -4.29 67.97
N VAL A 13 22.42 -3.74 67.83
CA VAL A 13 22.68 -2.61 66.93
C VAL A 13 22.37 -3.01 65.50
N SER A 14 22.90 -4.13 65.00
CA SER A 14 22.63 -4.59 63.63
C SER A 14 21.15 -4.86 63.38
N ASN A 15 20.43 -5.48 64.33
CA ASN A 15 18.99 -5.73 64.25
C ASN A 15 18.23 -4.41 64.10
N LYS A 16 18.53 -3.40 64.91
CA LYS A 16 17.87 -2.08 64.78
C LYS A 16 18.08 -1.43 63.42
N PHE A 17 19.26 -1.59 62.81
CA PHE A 17 19.56 -0.99 61.51
C PHE A 17 19.07 -1.79 60.30
N VAL A 18 18.95 -3.12 60.45
CA VAL A 18 18.65 -4.08 59.36
C VAL A 18 17.20 -4.59 59.40
N ALA A 19 16.65 -4.88 60.58
CA ALA A 19 15.28 -5.42 60.77
C ALA A 19 14.18 -4.34 60.66
N GLY A 20 14.46 -3.22 60.01
CA GLY A 20 13.42 -2.27 59.59
C GLY A 20 12.84 -1.35 60.66
N GLU A 21 13.39 -1.30 61.88
CA GLU A 21 12.98 -0.29 62.88
C GLU A 21 13.28 1.15 62.42
N GLN A 22 14.27 1.30 61.54
CA GLN A 22 14.58 2.56 60.86
C GLN A 22 13.80 2.69 59.53
N LYS A 23 12.96 3.72 59.41
CA LYS A 23 12.19 4.01 58.19
C LYS A 23 13.09 4.02 56.95
N GLY A 24 12.73 3.27 55.92
CA GLY A 24 13.34 3.33 54.58
C GLY A 24 14.29 2.19 54.19
N PHE A 25 14.50 1.18 55.02
CA PHE A 25 15.26 -0.03 54.65
C PHE A 25 14.52 -1.29 55.08
N ARG A 26 14.21 -2.15 54.12
CA ARG A 26 13.67 -3.48 54.35
C ARG A 26 14.42 -4.46 53.43
N LEU A 27 14.82 -5.59 54.00
CA LEU A 27 15.33 -6.70 53.22
C LEU A 27 14.16 -7.51 52.66
N GLU A 28 14.21 -7.79 51.37
CA GLU A 28 13.33 -8.76 50.71
C GLU A 28 13.89 -10.17 50.91
N GLY A 29 13.03 -11.10 51.33
CA GLY A 29 13.38 -12.49 51.58
C GLY A 29 12.40 -13.19 52.51
N ASP A 30 12.72 -14.44 52.85
CA ASP A 30 11.93 -15.25 53.78
C ASP A 30 11.89 -14.64 55.19
N GLU A 31 10.87 -15.04 55.96
CA GLU A 31 10.71 -14.59 57.33
C GLU A 31 11.97 -14.93 58.17
N GLY A 32 12.52 -13.90 58.83
CA GLY A 32 13.72 -14.03 59.66
C GLY A 32 15.06 -13.94 58.93
N VAL A 33 15.09 -13.68 57.61
CA VAL A 33 16.35 -13.40 56.89
C VAL A 33 17.04 -12.14 57.44
N ASP A 34 16.27 -11.13 57.82
CA ASP A 34 16.74 -9.91 58.47
C ASP A 34 17.57 -10.19 59.74
N LYS A 35 17.06 -11.04 60.63
CA LYS A 35 17.75 -11.45 61.87
C LYS A 35 19.01 -12.26 61.58
N LYS A 36 18.96 -13.14 60.57
CA LYS A 36 20.14 -13.91 60.13
C LYS A 36 21.24 -13.00 59.58
N VAL A 37 20.87 -12.02 58.77
CA VAL A 37 21.80 -11.03 58.20
C VAL A 37 22.40 -10.15 59.30
N ALA A 38 21.58 -9.68 60.24
CA ALA A 38 22.05 -8.92 61.41
C ALA A 38 23.06 -9.72 62.25
N LEU A 39 22.73 -10.99 62.58
CA LEU A 39 23.66 -11.88 63.28
C LEU A 39 24.99 -12.06 62.51
N TYR A 40 24.92 -12.19 61.19
CA TYR A 40 26.10 -12.34 60.36
C TYR A 40 26.99 -11.09 60.39
N ILE A 41 26.39 -9.90 60.27
CA ILE A 41 27.10 -8.61 60.37
C ILE A 41 27.84 -8.49 61.71
N ALA A 42 27.18 -8.85 62.83
CA ALA A 42 27.79 -8.85 64.15
C ALA A 42 28.97 -9.84 64.26
N LYS A 43 28.80 -11.08 63.77
CA LYS A 43 29.85 -12.10 63.75
C LYS A 43 31.06 -11.70 62.91
N VAL A 44 30.84 -11.06 61.76
CA VAL A 44 31.94 -10.57 60.92
C VAL A 44 32.76 -9.52 61.65
N HIS A 45 32.12 -8.59 62.37
CA HIS A 45 32.85 -7.59 63.14
C HIS A 45 33.69 -8.19 64.27
N ASP A 46 33.14 -9.16 65.00
CA ASP A 46 33.88 -9.93 66.02
C ASP A 46 35.07 -10.69 65.41
N MET A 47 34.88 -11.33 64.25
CA MET A 47 35.94 -12.03 63.52
C MET A 47 37.06 -11.08 63.08
N ILE A 48 36.74 -9.88 62.60
CA ILE A 48 37.76 -8.89 62.21
C ILE A 48 38.51 -8.41 63.46
N THR A 49 37.83 -8.21 64.58
CA THR A 49 38.48 -7.82 65.85
C THR A 49 39.53 -8.85 66.27
N LYS A 50 39.17 -10.14 66.25
CA LYS A 50 40.12 -11.25 66.50
C LYS A 50 41.25 -11.31 65.46
N SER A 51 40.93 -11.04 64.19
CA SER A 51 41.93 -10.99 63.12
C SER A 51 42.93 -9.84 63.33
N CYS A 52 42.52 -8.71 63.90
CA CYS A 52 43.42 -7.61 64.24
C CYS A 52 44.43 -8.01 65.33
N ASP A 53 44.00 -8.79 66.31
CA ASP A 53 44.89 -9.34 67.35
C ASP A 53 45.89 -10.33 66.74
N GLN A 54 45.41 -11.27 65.91
CA GLN A 54 46.28 -12.21 65.19
C GLN A 54 47.29 -11.49 64.29
N TYR A 55 46.86 -10.42 63.62
CA TYR A 55 47.74 -9.60 62.77
C TYR A 55 48.83 -8.92 63.60
N TYR A 56 48.50 -8.42 64.79
CA TYR A 56 49.47 -7.85 65.71
C TYR A 56 50.47 -8.89 66.20
N ASP A 57 50.02 -10.11 66.53
CA ASP A 57 50.90 -11.17 66.99
C ASP A 57 51.94 -11.59 65.94
N GLN A 58 51.52 -11.68 64.68
CA GLN A 58 52.39 -12.09 63.57
C GLN A 58 53.33 -10.97 63.10
N PHE A 59 52.79 -9.77 62.88
CA PHE A 59 53.52 -8.70 62.18
C PHE A 59 53.97 -7.56 63.10
N ARG A 60 53.58 -7.59 64.39
CA ARG A 60 53.82 -6.53 65.37
C ARG A 60 53.33 -5.15 64.93
N ARG A 61 52.37 -5.09 64.01
CA ARG A 61 51.70 -3.88 63.52
C ARG A 61 50.28 -3.82 64.07
N ARG A 62 49.92 -2.72 64.70
CA ARG A 62 48.56 -2.54 65.26
C ARG A 62 47.61 -2.01 64.18
N VAL A 63 46.47 -2.67 64.07
CA VAL A 63 45.31 -2.22 63.29
C VAL A 63 44.12 -2.17 64.24
N PHE A 64 43.28 -1.15 64.10
CA PHE A 64 42.17 -0.93 65.01
C PHE A 64 40.84 -0.99 64.28
N VAL A 65 39.89 -1.66 64.92
CA VAL A 65 38.49 -1.69 64.53
C VAL A 65 37.71 -1.00 65.63
N THR A 66 36.84 -0.06 65.24
CA THR A 66 36.07 0.75 66.18
C THR A 66 34.56 0.56 65.95
N PRO A 67 33.71 0.86 66.94
CA PRO A 67 32.27 0.90 66.73
C PRO A 67 31.85 1.85 65.59
N LYS A 68 32.62 2.91 65.33
CA LYS A 68 32.41 3.79 64.17
C LYS A 68 32.57 3.04 62.85
N SER A 69 33.61 2.21 62.74
CA SER A 69 33.83 1.34 61.58
C SER A 69 32.68 0.32 61.40
N TYR A 70 32.10 -0.18 62.50
CA TYR A 70 30.94 -1.06 62.46
C TYR A 70 29.69 -0.38 61.89
N LEU A 71 29.38 0.83 62.37
CA LEU A 71 28.25 1.60 61.86
C LEU A 71 28.45 1.98 60.39
N SER A 72 29.67 2.36 60.00
CA SER A 72 30.00 2.61 58.59
C SER A 72 29.80 1.37 57.72
N TYR A 73 30.16 0.17 58.22
CA TYR A 73 29.92 -1.09 57.53
C TYR A 73 28.43 -1.36 57.31
N ILE A 74 27.60 -1.19 58.35
CA ILE A 74 26.15 -1.37 58.24
C ILE A 74 25.55 -0.38 57.24
N MET A 75 25.95 0.89 57.29
CA MET A 75 25.47 1.91 56.34
C MET A 75 25.89 1.61 54.90
N PHE A 76 27.12 1.16 54.71
CA PHE A 76 27.61 0.72 53.40
C PHE A 76 26.82 -0.48 52.87
N TYR A 77 26.54 -1.47 53.72
CA TYR A 77 25.71 -2.61 53.36
C TYR A 77 24.31 -2.16 52.91
N LYS A 78 23.66 -1.28 53.68
CA LYS A 78 22.32 -0.74 53.33
C LYS A 78 22.33 -0.03 51.98
N ALA A 79 23.30 0.87 51.76
CA ALA A 79 23.43 1.61 50.51
C ALA A 79 23.65 0.65 49.33
N LYS A 80 24.52 -0.35 49.50
CA LYS A 80 24.84 -1.31 48.45
C LYS A 80 23.66 -2.23 48.12
N TYR A 81 22.94 -2.68 49.15
CA TYR A 81 21.73 -3.48 48.98
C TYR A 81 20.67 -2.70 48.21
N MET A 82 20.36 -1.45 48.61
CA MET A 82 19.38 -0.62 47.89
C MET A 82 19.77 -0.37 46.44
N GLN A 83 21.06 -0.13 46.17
CA GLN A 83 21.55 0.02 44.80
C GLN A 83 21.25 -1.26 43.99
N LYS A 84 21.61 -2.42 44.54
CA LYS A 84 21.42 -3.71 43.86
C LYS A 84 19.96 -4.06 43.67
N LEU A 85 19.12 -3.76 44.66
CA LEU A 85 17.68 -3.95 44.56
C LEU A 85 17.09 -3.13 43.41
N ARG A 86 17.42 -1.83 43.33
CA ARG A 86 16.97 -0.98 42.20
C ARG A 86 17.44 -1.48 40.85
N GLU A 87 18.68 -1.96 40.75
CA GLU A 87 19.22 -2.55 39.52
C GLU A 87 18.43 -3.80 39.10
N ILE A 88 18.04 -4.64 40.06
CA ILE A 88 17.24 -5.86 39.81
C ILE A 88 15.80 -5.49 39.45
N SER A 89 15.13 -4.64 40.23
CA SER A 89 13.76 -4.21 39.94
C SER A 89 13.63 -3.53 38.58
N LYS A 90 14.65 -2.76 38.16
CA LYS A 90 14.67 -2.21 36.80
C LYS A 90 14.72 -3.30 35.74
N LYS A 91 15.61 -4.29 35.89
CA LYS A 91 15.71 -5.41 34.94
C LYS A 91 14.42 -6.22 34.88
N GLU A 92 13.80 -6.46 36.03
CA GLU A 92 12.51 -7.15 36.11
C GLU A 92 11.41 -6.37 35.36
N SER A 93 11.34 -5.06 35.56
CA SER A 93 10.41 -4.18 34.85
C SER A 93 10.65 -4.20 33.33
N ASP A 94 11.92 -4.07 32.91
CA ASP A 94 12.29 -4.11 31.49
C ASP A 94 11.90 -5.45 30.84
N VAL A 95 12.09 -6.58 31.54
CA VAL A 95 11.68 -7.91 31.07
C VAL A 95 10.16 -8.02 31.00
N THR A 96 9.45 -7.54 32.02
CA THR A 96 7.98 -7.58 32.06
C THR A 96 7.38 -6.79 30.91
N LEU A 97 7.88 -5.57 30.68
CA LEU A 97 7.48 -4.74 29.56
C LEU A 97 7.78 -5.41 28.21
N GLY A 98 8.95 -6.06 28.10
CA GLY A 98 9.32 -6.82 26.91
C GLY A 98 8.34 -7.96 26.62
N LEU A 99 7.95 -8.72 27.64
CA LEU A 99 6.97 -9.81 27.51
C LEU A 99 5.60 -9.29 27.10
N GLU A 100 5.13 -8.19 27.70
CA GLU A 100 3.86 -7.55 27.31
C GLU A 100 3.88 -7.12 25.84
N LYS A 101 4.97 -6.52 25.38
CA LYS A 101 5.12 -6.10 23.98
C LYS A 101 5.18 -7.26 23.00
N LEU A 102 5.82 -8.37 23.39
CA LEU A 102 5.82 -9.58 22.57
C LEU A 102 4.41 -10.17 22.46
N ALA A 103 3.65 -10.22 23.56
CA ALA A 103 2.27 -10.70 23.54
C ALA A 103 1.34 -9.78 22.70
N GLU A 104 1.57 -8.47 22.71
CA GLU A 104 0.86 -7.52 21.85
C GLU A 104 1.19 -7.76 20.37
N ALA A 105 2.47 -7.90 20.03
CA ALA A 105 2.93 -8.16 18.67
C ALA A 105 2.39 -9.50 18.14
N GLU A 106 2.34 -10.55 18.96
CA GLU A 106 1.77 -11.84 18.59
C GLU A 106 0.29 -11.70 18.18
N LYS A 107 -0.51 -10.97 18.97
CA LYS A 107 -1.92 -10.69 18.63
C LYS A 107 -2.06 -9.92 17.32
N GLN A 108 -1.20 -8.92 17.08
CA GLN A 108 -1.20 -8.15 15.84
C GLN A 108 -0.85 -9.03 14.63
N VAL A 109 0.15 -9.89 14.75
CA VAL A 109 0.55 -10.84 13.70
C VAL A 109 -0.58 -11.81 13.38
N GLU A 110 -1.28 -12.35 14.38
CA GLU A 110 -2.44 -13.21 14.15
C GLU A 110 -3.61 -12.49 13.47
N ALA A 111 -3.86 -11.22 13.80
CA ALA A 111 -4.85 -10.42 13.09
C ALA A 111 -4.46 -10.20 11.61
N LEU A 112 -3.19 -9.85 11.35
CA LEU A 112 -2.68 -9.65 9.99
C LEU A 112 -2.72 -10.93 9.16
N LYS A 113 -2.41 -12.10 9.75
CA LYS A 113 -2.54 -13.40 9.05
C LYS A 113 -3.97 -13.66 8.59
N LYS A 114 -4.97 -13.35 9.43
CA LYS A 114 -6.39 -13.51 9.08
C LYS A 114 -6.78 -12.56 7.94
N GLU A 115 -6.37 -11.29 8.03
CA GLU A 115 -6.64 -10.31 6.97
C GLU A 115 -5.98 -10.71 5.64
N LEU A 116 -4.73 -11.18 5.69
CA LEU A 116 -4.00 -11.65 4.52
C LEU A 116 -4.71 -12.85 3.86
N ALA A 117 -5.24 -13.78 4.65
CA ALA A 117 -5.99 -14.91 4.12
C ALA A 117 -7.30 -14.49 3.43
N ILE A 118 -7.98 -13.45 3.93
CA ILE A 118 -9.19 -12.89 3.30
C ILE A 118 -8.83 -12.19 2.00
N LYS A 119 -7.88 -11.24 2.04
CA LYS A 119 -7.43 -10.51 0.85
C LYS A 119 -6.85 -11.43 -0.22
N GLY A 120 -6.17 -12.50 0.18
CA GLY A 120 -5.68 -13.52 -0.75
C GLY A 120 -6.80 -14.19 -1.56
N LYS A 121 -7.96 -14.46 -0.94
CA LYS A 121 -9.13 -14.99 -1.64
C LYS A 121 -9.77 -13.96 -2.57
N GLU A 122 -9.90 -12.71 -2.12
CA GLU A 122 -10.45 -11.61 -2.94
C GLU A 122 -9.59 -11.36 -4.19
N VAL A 123 -8.27 -11.33 -4.04
CA VAL A 123 -7.34 -11.20 -5.17
C VAL A 123 -7.46 -12.38 -6.14
N ALA A 124 -7.60 -13.61 -5.63
CA ALA A 124 -7.79 -14.78 -6.49
C ALA A 124 -9.11 -14.71 -7.27
N GLN A 125 -10.19 -14.23 -6.64
CA GLN A 125 -11.48 -14.03 -7.30
C GLN A 125 -11.40 -12.91 -8.36
N ALA A 126 -10.88 -11.74 -7.99
CA ALA A 126 -10.73 -10.62 -8.90
C ALA A 126 -9.84 -10.99 -10.11
N LYS A 127 -8.80 -11.81 -9.90
CA LYS A 127 -7.97 -12.33 -10.99
C LYS A 127 -8.77 -13.21 -11.95
N ARG A 128 -9.61 -14.13 -11.45
CA ARG A 128 -10.49 -14.96 -12.30
C ARG A 128 -11.47 -14.11 -13.10
N GLU A 129 -12.12 -13.14 -12.45
CA GLU A 129 -13.06 -12.22 -13.11
C GLU A 129 -12.35 -11.40 -14.20
N THR A 130 -11.14 -10.91 -13.91
CA THR A 130 -10.33 -10.17 -14.88
C THR A 130 -9.94 -11.06 -16.07
N GLU A 131 -9.53 -12.30 -15.83
CA GLU A 131 -9.22 -13.28 -16.90
C GLU A 131 -10.45 -13.54 -17.80
N GLU A 132 -11.65 -13.65 -17.23
CA GLU A 132 -12.89 -13.77 -18.01
C GLU A 132 -13.18 -12.53 -18.85
N VAL A 133 -13.04 -11.34 -18.29
CA VAL A 133 -13.27 -10.08 -19.01
C VAL A 133 -12.26 -9.93 -20.15
N VAL A 134 -10.98 -10.21 -19.90
CA VAL A 134 -9.94 -10.19 -20.94
C VAL A 134 -10.29 -11.15 -22.08
N ARG A 135 -10.78 -12.35 -21.76
CA ARG A 135 -11.22 -13.31 -22.78
C ARG A 135 -12.38 -12.76 -23.60
N ARG A 136 -13.42 -12.19 -22.98
CA ARG A 136 -14.57 -11.59 -23.68
C ARG A 136 -14.17 -10.42 -24.57
N VAL A 137 -13.28 -9.56 -24.08
CA VAL A 137 -12.75 -8.42 -24.87
C VAL A 137 -11.98 -8.92 -26.08
N ASN A 138 -11.12 -9.93 -25.92
CA ASN A 138 -10.40 -10.54 -27.03
C ASN A 138 -11.33 -11.19 -28.07
N GLU A 139 -12.38 -11.89 -27.63
CA GLU A 139 -13.41 -12.43 -28.53
C GLU A 139 -14.19 -11.32 -29.25
N GLY A 140 -14.54 -10.24 -28.54
CA GLY A 140 -15.19 -9.06 -29.09
C GLY A 140 -14.33 -8.34 -30.13
N GLN A 141 -13.05 -8.14 -29.82
CA GLN A 141 -12.07 -7.52 -30.72
C GLN A 141 -11.93 -8.34 -32.01
N ARG A 142 -11.75 -9.67 -31.92
CA ARG A 142 -11.71 -10.53 -33.10
C ARG A 142 -12.95 -10.39 -33.98
N LYS A 143 -14.14 -10.34 -33.39
CA LYS A 143 -15.40 -10.14 -34.14
C LYS A 143 -15.47 -8.75 -34.76
N ALA A 144 -15.02 -7.71 -34.05
CA ALA A 144 -14.97 -6.34 -34.55
C ALA A 144 -14.00 -6.22 -35.73
N ASP A 145 -12.81 -6.81 -35.63
CA ASP A 145 -11.81 -6.82 -36.70
C ASP A 145 -12.34 -7.50 -37.97
N ILE A 146 -13.05 -8.63 -37.84
CA ILE A 146 -13.69 -9.30 -38.99
C ILE A 146 -14.74 -8.41 -39.65
N LYS A 147 -15.59 -7.74 -38.86
CA LYS A 147 -16.62 -6.83 -39.38
C LYS A 147 -16.01 -5.60 -40.04
N MET A 148 -14.95 -5.04 -39.45
CA MET A 148 -14.22 -3.90 -39.98
C MET A 148 -13.57 -4.26 -41.32
N ALA A 149 -12.88 -5.40 -41.42
CA ALA A 149 -12.33 -5.88 -42.69
C ALA A 149 -13.42 -6.13 -43.75
N ALA A 150 -14.60 -6.61 -43.35
CA ALA A 150 -15.74 -6.75 -44.27
C ALA A 150 -16.29 -5.39 -44.72
N ALA A 151 -16.42 -4.43 -43.80
CA ALA A 151 -16.88 -3.08 -44.10
C ALA A 151 -15.90 -2.33 -45.01
N GLU A 152 -14.60 -2.46 -44.78
CA GLU A 152 -13.55 -1.89 -45.65
C GLU A 152 -13.65 -2.43 -47.09
N LYS A 153 -13.88 -3.75 -47.26
CA LYS A 153 -14.11 -4.34 -48.59
C LYS A 153 -15.36 -3.78 -49.28
N VAL A 154 -16.44 -3.58 -48.53
CA VAL A 154 -17.67 -2.99 -49.08
C VAL A 154 -17.44 -1.52 -49.45
N GLN A 155 -16.74 -0.77 -48.60
CA GLN A 155 -16.38 0.63 -48.85
C GLN A 155 -15.51 0.77 -50.10
N GLN A 156 -14.51 -0.09 -50.28
CA GLN A 156 -13.67 -0.10 -51.49
C GLN A 156 -14.51 -0.32 -52.75
N LYS A 157 -15.37 -1.35 -52.76
CA LYS A 157 -16.27 -1.62 -53.90
C LYS A 157 -17.23 -0.47 -54.19
N ALA A 158 -17.79 0.15 -53.14
CA ALA A 158 -18.68 1.29 -53.28
C ALA A 158 -17.95 2.50 -53.88
N ASN A 159 -16.73 2.77 -53.43
CA ASN A 159 -15.89 3.85 -53.98
C ASN A 159 -15.50 3.59 -55.44
N GLU A 160 -15.15 2.34 -55.79
CA GLU A 160 -14.88 1.95 -57.19
C GLU A 160 -16.10 2.17 -58.08
N THR A 161 -17.27 1.71 -57.63
CA THR A 161 -18.53 1.87 -58.37
C THR A 161 -18.92 3.35 -58.50
N ALA A 162 -18.77 4.14 -57.44
CA ALA A 162 -19.02 5.58 -57.48
C ALA A 162 -18.06 6.28 -58.46
N GLY A 163 -16.79 5.87 -58.52
CA GLY A 163 -15.83 6.36 -59.50
C GLY A 163 -16.22 6.03 -60.94
N GLN A 164 -16.71 4.80 -61.20
CA GLN A 164 -17.23 4.41 -62.51
C GLN A 164 -18.46 5.23 -62.91
N ILE A 165 -19.43 5.39 -62.01
CA ILE A 165 -20.64 6.19 -62.25
C ILE A 165 -20.28 7.64 -62.53
N GLU A 166 -19.33 8.25 -61.80
CA GLU A 166 -18.94 9.63 -62.06
C GLU A 166 -18.22 9.78 -63.41
N ALA A 167 -17.39 8.80 -63.81
CA ALA A 167 -16.77 8.77 -65.13
C ALA A 167 -17.81 8.66 -66.26
N GLU A 168 -18.78 7.76 -66.12
CA GLU A 168 -19.91 7.63 -67.05
C GLU A 168 -20.76 8.89 -67.10
N ARG A 169 -21.06 9.50 -65.95
CA ARG A 169 -21.80 10.77 -65.86
C ARG A 169 -21.07 11.90 -66.57
N GLN A 170 -19.75 12.01 -66.38
CA GLN A 170 -18.94 13.00 -67.08
C GLN A 170 -18.91 12.77 -68.60
N ALA A 171 -18.83 11.52 -69.04
CA ALA A 171 -18.91 11.19 -70.47
C ALA A 171 -20.29 11.54 -71.05
N ALA A 172 -21.37 11.19 -70.37
CA ALA A 172 -22.74 11.50 -70.79
C ALA A 172 -23.00 13.02 -70.81
N ASN A 173 -22.55 13.76 -69.79
CA ASN A 173 -22.69 15.22 -69.75
C ASN A 173 -21.91 15.91 -70.87
N LYS A 174 -20.71 15.43 -71.22
CA LYS A 174 -19.97 15.95 -72.38
C LYS A 174 -20.71 15.74 -73.68
N LEU A 175 -21.30 14.56 -73.88
CA LEU A 175 -22.14 14.28 -75.05
C LEU A 175 -23.39 15.17 -75.07
N LEU A 176 -24.02 15.37 -73.91
CA LEU A 176 -25.18 16.25 -73.75
C LEU A 176 -24.83 17.70 -74.08
N GLU A 177 -23.73 18.24 -73.54
CA GLU A 177 -23.25 19.59 -73.82
C GLU A 177 -22.90 19.78 -75.30
N ALA A 178 -22.36 18.76 -75.96
CA ALA A 178 -22.13 18.79 -77.40
C ALA A 178 -23.44 18.76 -78.20
N ALA A 179 -24.48 18.08 -77.72
CA ALA A 179 -25.79 17.99 -78.38
C ALA A 179 -26.69 19.22 -78.14
N MET A 180 -26.65 19.84 -76.95
CA MET A 180 -27.45 21.02 -76.58
C MET A 180 -27.40 22.19 -77.58
N PRO A 181 -26.25 22.59 -78.17
CA PRO A 181 -26.23 23.68 -79.14
C PRO A 181 -27.01 23.34 -80.41
N PHE A 182 -27.00 22.09 -80.86
CA PHE A 182 -27.80 21.66 -82.01
C PHE A 182 -29.30 21.70 -81.69
N VAL A 183 -29.69 21.26 -80.49
CA VAL A 183 -31.09 21.33 -80.04
C VAL A 183 -31.55 22.78 -79.89
N ARG A 184 -30.77 23.65 -79.23
CA ARG A 184 -31.10 25.08 -79.09
C ARG A 184 -31.12 25.81 -80.44
N ALA A 185 -30.27 25.41 -81.39
CA ALA A 185 -30.31 25.93 -82.75
C ALA A 185 -31.59 25.48 -83.47
N ALA A 186 -32.00 24.22 -83.31
CA ALA A 186 -33.24 23.69 -83.84
C ALA A 186 -34.48 24.36 -83.22
N GLU A 187 -34.52 24.57 -81.90
CA GLU A 187 -35.59 25.32 -81.21
C GLU A 187 -35.68 26.78 -81.70
N LYS A 188 -34.53 27.47 -81.83
CA LYS A 188 -34.51 28.84 -82.38
C LYS A 188 -34.93 28.89 -83.85
N ALA A 189 -34.61 27.86 -84.63
CA ALA A 189 -35.05 27.76 -86.02
C ALA A 189 -36.56 27.51 -86.09
N ALA A 190 -37.10 26.61 -85.28
CA ALA A 190 -38.54 26.34 -85.16
C ALA A 190 -39.32 27.57 -84.68
N ALA A 191 -38.81 28.31 -83.69
CA ALA A 191 -39.43 29.55 -83.20
C ALA A 191 -39.41 30.70 -84.22
N LYS A 192 -38.55 30.63 -85.24
CA LYS A 192 -38.52 31.57 -86.38
C LYS A 192 -39.43 31.17 -87.54
N VAL A 193 -40.10 30.02 -87.46
CA VAL A 193 -41.06 29.60 -88.49
C VAL A 193 -42.33 30.45 -88.36
N ASN A 194 -42.71 31.08 -89.46
CA ASN A 194 -43.93 31.88 -89.51
C ASN A 194 -45.17 30.96 -89.47
N PRO A 195 -46.19 31.25 -88.64
CA PRO A 195 -47.43 30.46 -88.56
C PRO A 195 -48.20 30.37 -89.89
N GLU A 196 -48.02 31.34 -90.77
CA GLU A 196 -48.64 31.39 -92.10
C GLU A 196 -48.04 30.37 -93.08
N ASP A 197 -46.73 30.08 -92.99
CA ASP A 197 -46.06 29.09 -93.85
C ASP A 197 -46.48 27.65 -93.48
N ILE A 198 -46.76 27.41 -92.19
CA ILE A 198 -47.30 26.13 -91.70
C ILE A 198 -48.73 25.90 -92.23
N ARG A 199 -49.57 26.96 -92.28
CA ARG A 199 -50.93 26.88 -92.86
C ARG A 199 -50.91 26.59 -94.37
N ASN A 200 -49.95 27.15 -95.10
CA ASN A 200 -49.79 26.92 -96.54
C ASN A 200 -49.33 25.49 -96.89
N ILE A 201 -48.59 24.82 -95.99
CA ILE A 201 -48.16 23.44 -96.20
C ILE A 201 -49.29 22.44 -95.86
N MET A 202 -50.13 22.73 -94.84
CA MET A 202 -51.31 21.92 -94.51
C MET A 202 -52.43 21.96 -95.57
N SER A 203 -52.47 22.98 -96.44
CA SER A 203 -53.49 23.11 -97.49
C SER A 203 -53.18 22.34 -98.79
N LEU A 204 -52.02 21.69 -98.87
CA LEU A 204 -51.62 20.86 -100.01
C LEU A 204 -52.26 19.46 -99.93
N ILE A 205 -53.03 19.08 -100.96
CA ILE A 205 -53.77 17.81 -101.04
C ILE A 205 -52.83 16.57 -101.08
N LYS A 206 -51.56 16.74 -101.48
CA LYS A 206 -50.56 15.67 -101.52
C LYS A 206 -49.14 16.24 -101.31
N PRO A 207 -48.64 16.31 -100.06
CA PRO A 207 -47.32 16.85 -99.80
C PRO A 207 -46.21 15.91 -100.35
N PRO A 208 -45.09 16.44 -100.86
CA PRO A 208 -43.92 15.65 -101.25
C PRO A 208 -43.42 14.74 -100.11
N GLU A 209 -42.92 13.55 -100.44
CA GLU A 209 -42.62 12.44 -99.51
C GLU A 209 -41.72 12.84 -98.32
N ILE A 210 -40.79 13.77 -98.53
CA ILE A 210 -39.88 14.30 -97.50
C ILE A 210 -40.63 15.11 -96.42
N ILE A 211 -41.65 15.89 -96.80
CA ILE A 211 -42.43 16.73 -95.86
C ILE A 211 -43.35 15.86 -95.01
N GLN A 212 -43.95 14.83 -95.62
CA GLN A 212 -44.85 13.90 -94.94
C GLN A 212 -44.12 13.12 -93.83
N ARG A 213 -42.90 12.65 -94.11
CA ARG A 213 -42.08 11.90 -93.15
C ARG A 213 -41.56 12.77 -91.99
N VAL A 214 -41.39 14.07 -92.19
CA VAL A 214 -40.99 15.01 -91.12
C VAL A 214 -42.18 15.33 -90.21
N LEU A 215 -43.40 15.52 -90.76
CA LEU A 215 -44.63 15.73 -89.97
C LEU A 215 -45.06 14.50 -89.15
N ASP A 216 -44.78 13.28 -89.62
CA ASP A 216 -45.07 12.05 -88.84
C ASP A 216 -44.13 11.86 -87.63
N CYS A 217 -42.98 12.54 -87.60
CA CYS A 217 -41.96 12.39 -86.56
C CYS A 217 -41.90 13.55 -85.54
N VAL A 218 -42.59 14.66 -85.81
CA VAL A 218 -42.73 15.84 -84.92
C VAL A 218 -43.95 15.65 -84.02
#